data_AF-A0A2S8ZDW1-F1
#
_entry.id   AF-A0A2S8ZDW1-F1
#
_cell.length_a   1.000
_cell.length_b   1.000
_cell.length_c   1.000
_cell.angle_alpha   90.00
_cell.angle_beta   90.00
_cell.angle_gamma   90.00
#
_symmetry.space_group_name_H-M   'P 1'
#
loop_
_entity.id
_entity.type
_entity.pdbx_description
1 polymer ?
#
loop_
_entity_poly.entity_id
_entity_poly.type
_entity_poly.pdbx_seq_one_letter_code
_entity_poly.pdbx_strand_id
1 'polypeptide(L)' 'MLNEQWGTIAAAAAILDVSTKTIRRRISDGSIEARRFGPRLVRVNLAALADSGRPMQYLRGDA' A
#
# COMPACT_ATOMS: atom_id res chain seq x y z
N MET A 1 18.55 -9.69 -1.63
CA MET A 1 17.36 -10.08 -2.42
C MET A 1 16.15 -9.56 -1.65
N LEU A 2 15.31 -8.72 -2.26
CA LEU A 2 14.01 -8.40 -1.68
C LEU A 2 13.10 -9.58 -2.03
N ASN A 3 12.74 -10.37 -1.02
CA ASN A 3 11.76 -11.44 -1.21
C ASN A 3 10.40 -10.75 -1.40
N GLU A 4 9.88 -10.70 -2.63
CA GLU A 4 8.54 -10.16 -2.90
C GLU A 4 7.50 -10.98 -2.11
N GLN A 5 7.03 -10.44 -1.00
CA GLN A 5 6.01 -11.08 -0.18
C GLN A 5 4.62 -10.67 -0.66
N TRP A 6 4.01 -11.49 -1.50
CA TRP A 6 2.66 -11.25 -2.01
C TRP A 6 1.59 -11.63 -0.99
N GLY A 7 0.83 -10.64 -0.51
CA GLY A 7 -0.17 -10.80 0.54
C GLY A 7 -1.58 -10.35 0.15
N THR A 8 -2.54 -10.52 1.04
CA THR A 8 -3.91 -10.07 0.81
C THR A 8 -4.06 -8.57 1.07
N ILE A 9 -5.14 -7.97 0.56
CA ILE A 9 -5.53 -6.59 0.90
C ILE A 9 -5.74 -6.43 2.42
N ALA A 10 -6.27 -7.46 3.09
CA ALA A 10 -6.49 -7.44 4.53
C ALA A 10 -5.16 -7.45 5.31
N ALA A 11 -4.17 -8.21 4.86
CA ALA A 11 -2.83 -8.21 5.46
C ALA A 11 -2.16 -6.83 5.33
N ALA A 12 -2.23 -6.22 4.14
CA ALA A 12 -1.71 -4.87 3.92
C ALA A 12 -2.39 -3.81 4.80
N ALA A 13 -3.71 -3.93 4.97
CA ALA A 13 -4.50 -3.06 5.84
C ALA A 13 -4.07 -3.16 7.31
N ALA A 14 -3.81 -4.38 7.80
CA ALA A 14 -3.32 -4.61 9.15
C ALA A 14 -1.90 -4.05 9.36
N ILE A 15 -1.01 -4.19 8.36
CA ILE A 15 0.37 -3.67 8.44
C ILE A 15 0.40 -2.14 8.53
N LEU A 16 -0.42 -1.45 7.76
CA LEU A 16 -0.45 0.01 7.72
C LEU A 16 -1.44 0.64 8.72
N ASP A 17 -2.15 -0.18 9.50
CA ASP A 17 -3.23 0.24 10.42
C ASP A 17 -4.28 1.14 9.74
N VAL A 18 -4.79 0.70 8.59
CA VAL A 18 -5.81 1.43 7.82
C VAL A 18 -6.94 0.52 7.37
N SER A 19 -8.05 1.11 6.93
CA SER A 19 -9.13 0.32 6.31
C SER A 19 -8.68 -0.34 4.98
N THR A 20 -9.27 -1.50 4.66
CA THR A 20 -9.12 -2.13 3.34
C THR A 20 -9.57 -1.22 2.19
N LYS A 21 -10.50 -0.29 2.44
CA LYS A 21 -10.92 0.75 1.48
C LYS A 21 -9.77 1.69 1.14
N THR A 22 -8.96 2.09 2.13
CA THR A 22 -7.75 2.89 1.90
C THR A 22 -6.75 2.12 1.03
N ILE A 23 -6.50 0.85 1.32
CA ILE A 23 -5.60 0.02 0.49
C ILE A 23 -6.10 -0.06 -0.95
N ARG A 24 -7.39 -0.32 -1.17
CA ARG A 24 -7.96 -0.35 -2.53
C ARG A 24 -7.78 0.98 -3.27
N ARG A 25 -8.03 2.10 -2.59
CA ARG A 25 -7.81 3.45 -3.16
C ARG A 25 -6.35 3.63 -3.56
N ARG A 26 -5.42 3.25 -2.69
CA ARG A 26 -3.97 3.34 -2.93
C ARG A 26 -3.46 2.41 -4.04
N ILE A 27 -4.11 1.28 -4.26
CA ILE A 27 -3.85 0.44 -5.43
C ILE A 27 -4.36 1.14 -6.70
N SER A 28 -5.57 1.72 -6.65
CA SER A 28 -6.17 2.42 -7.79
C SER A 28 -5.42 3.68 -8.19
N ASP A 29 -4.84 4.41 -7.24
CA ASP A 29 -4.01 5.60 -7.51
C ASP A 29 -2.53 5.27 -7.80
N GLY A 30 -2.14 4.00 -7.73
CA GLY A 30 -0.79 3.51 -8.02
C GLY A 30 0.23 3.72 -6.90
N SER A 31 -0.17 4.24 -5.74
CA SER A 31 0.73 4.42 -4.59
C SER A 31 1.02 3.13 -3.79
N ILE A 32 0.32 2.03 -4.07
CA ILE A 32 0.63 0.68 -3.57
C ILE A 32 0.64 -0.30 -4.74
N GLU A 33 1.73 -1.06 -4.89
CA GLU A 33 1.84 -2.11 -5.89
C GLU A 33 0.94 -3.30 -5.55
N ALA A 34 0.14 -3.74 -6.54
CA ALA A 34 -0.64 -4.96 -6.46
C ALA A 34 -0.67 -5.68 -7.80
N ARG A 35 -0.76 -7.02 -7.75
CA ARG A 35 -0.89 -7.89 -8.94
C ARG A 35 -2.19 -8.69 -8.88
N ARG A 36 -2.77 -8.93 -10.06
CA ARG A 36 -3.89 -9.85 -10.23
C ARG A 36 -3.37 -11.24 -10.55
N PHE A 37 -3.84 -12.23 -9.80
CA PHE A 37 -3.56 -13.66 -9.98
C PHE A 37 -4.83 -14.33 -10.52
N GLY A 38 -5.19 -13.96 -11.75
CA GLY A 38 -6.44 -14.36 -12.38
C GLY A 38 -7.60 -13.36 -12.17
N PRO A 39 -8.85 -13.74 -12.48
CA PRO A 39 -9.95 -12.80 -12.65
C PRO A 39 -10.39 -12.10 -11.36
N ARG A 40 -10.26 -12.76 -10.20
CA ARG A 40 -10.78 -12.24 -8.91
C ARG A 40 -9.74 -12.08 -7.81
N LEU A 41 -8.54 -12.63 -8.00
CA LEU A 41 -7.52 -12.67 -6.95
C LEU A 41 -6.57 -11.50 -7.09
N VAL A 42 -6.55 -10.59 -6.11
CA VAL A 42 -5.56 -9.50 -6.01
C VAL A 42 -4.61 -9.81 -4.87
N ARG A 43 -3.32 -9.56 -5.08
CA ARG A 43 -2.29 -9.57 -4.03
C ARG A 43 -1.52 -8.27 -4.02
N VAL A 44 -1.11 -7.86 -2.83
CA VAL A 44 -0.34 -6.65 -2.56
C VAL A 44 1.10 -7.03 -2.31
N ASN A 45 2.05 -6.25 -2.82
CA ASN A 45 3.46 -6.42 -2.49
C ASN A 45 3.67 -5.90 -1.05
N LEU A 46 3.71 -6.81 -0.07
CA LEU A 46 3.82 -6.44 1.35
C LEU A 46 5.21 -5.90 1.69
N ALA A 47 6.25 -6.39 1.02
CA ALA A 47 7.63 -5.95 1.26
C ALA A 47 7.82 -4.48 0.91
N ALA A 48 7.13 -3.98 -0.13
CA ALA A 48 7.20 -2.59 -0.57
C ALA A 48 6.28 -1.63 0.22
N LEU A 49 5.45 -2.12 1.17
CA LEU A 49 4.51 -1.25 1.89
C LEU A 49 5.21 -0.22 2.78
N ALA A 50 6.34 -0.58 3.37
CA ALA A 50 7.13 0.32 4.21
C ALA A 50 7.57 1.59 3.45
N ASP A 51 7.92 1.42 2.17
CA ASP A 51 8.39 2.51 1.31
C ASP A 51 7.25 3.24 0.58
N SER A 52 6.01 2.80 0.78
CA SER A 52 4.85 3.40 0.11
C SER A 52 4.49 4.78 0.67
N GLY A 53 4.98 5.13 1.86
CA GLY A 53 4.77 6.44 2.47
C GLY A 53 5.59 7.55 1.78
N ARG A 54 5.14 8.80 1.95
CA ARG A 54 5.98 9.97 1.67
C ARG A 54 6.11 10.77 2.95
N PRO A 55 7.29 11.37 3.23
CA PRO A 55 7.41 12.26 4.37
C PRO A 55 6.41 13.41 4.22
N MET A 56 5.60 13.66 5.26
CA MET A 56 4.80 14.87 5.32
C MET A 56 5.73 16.03 5.65
N GLN A 57 6.05 16.84 4.65
CA GLN A 57 6.74 18.10 4.87
C GLN A 57 5.69 19.12 5.37
N TYR A 58 5.69 19.39 6.68
CA TYR A 58 4.92 20.51 7.21
C TYR A 58 5.68 21.80 6.88
N LEU A 59 5.32 22.46 5.78
CA LEU A 59 5.68 23.85 5.58
C LEU A 59 4.84 24.66 6.57
N ARG A 60 5.41 24.97 7.73
CA ARG A 60 4.89 25.99 8.62
C ARG A 60 4.80 27.27 7.78
N GLY A 61 3.59 27.70 7.45
CA GLY A 61 3.37 29.03 6.89
C GLY A 61 3.72 30.02 7.99
N ASP A 62 4.82 30.74 7.80
CA ASP A 62 5.12 31.91 8.61
C ASP A 62 4.10 32.99 8.24
N ALA A 63 3.26 33.33 9.21
CA ALA A 63 2.29 34.43 9.16
C ALA A 63 2.89 35.69 9.76
#